data_AF-A0AAJ2VB97-F1
#
_entry.id   AF-A0AAJ2VB97-F1
#
_cell.length_a   1.000
_cell.length_b   1.000
_cell.length_c   1.000
_cell.angle_alpha   90.00
_cell.angle_beta   90.00
_cell.angle_gamma   90.00
#
_symmetry.space_group_name_H-M   'P 1'
#
loop_
_entity.id
_entity.type
_entity.pdbx_description
1 polymer ?
#
loop_
_entity_poly.entity_id
_entity_poly.type
_entity_poly.pdbx_seq_one_letter_code
_entity_poly.pdbx_strand_id
1 'polypeptide(L)'
;MQRKPRSQPALRAPRGWALAGALCGLVATTVVWAPAAWLARGVDSATQGQVLLQQPRGTLWNGSASLVFTGGAGSRDRTALPTRLEWTLRPRLDGARIQLRSECCTPTPVVLDLLPRWQGLSAVVHDSDTRWPASLLSGLGTPWNTVDLQGQLRLATQALQLQLLWQSGRWRSEGSTRLEALAVSSRLSPLRPLGSYRLDILGGDSPQLQLSTLTGDLRLSGQGQWVGQRLHFQGEASASPERETALSNLLNILGRRQGPRSIISFG
;
A
#
# COMPACT_ATOMS: atom_id res chain seq x y z
N MET A 1 -82.72 26.90 -16.88
CA MET A 1 -81.32 27.39 -17.06
C MET A 1 -80.38 26.46 -16.31
N GLN A 2 -79.42 25.87 -17.03
CA GLN A 2 -78.58 24.74 -16.61
C GLN A 2 -77.50 25.15 -15.59
N ARG A 3 -77.35 24.38 -14.50
CA ARG A 3 -76.22 24.49 -13.56
C ARG A 3 -74.94 23.98 -14.25
N LYS A 4 -73.95 24.87 -14.43
CA LYS A 4 -72.61 24.48 -14.90
C LYS A 4 -71.95 23.53 -13.89
N PRO A 5 -71.34 22.41 -14.34
CA PRO A 5 -70.57 21.56 -13.45
C PRO A 5 -69.30 22.28 -13.01
N ARG A 6 -69.02 22.27 -11.70
CA ARG A 6 -67.73 22.70 -11.14
C ARG A 6 -66.66 21.74 -11.63
N SER A 7 -65.74 22.22 -12.46
CA SER A 7 -64.50 21.53 -12.80
C SER A 7 -63.67 21.36 -11.53
N GLN A 8 -63.50 20.12 -11.06
CA GLN A 8 -62.51 19.82 -10.04
C GLN A 8 -61.12 20.03 -10.64
N PRO A 9 -60.21 20.76 -9.98
CA PRO A 9 -58.83 20.84 -10.44
C PRO A 9 -58.25 19.43 -10.38
N ALA A 10 -57.85 18.91 -11.54
CA ALA A 10 -57.04 17.70 -11.60
C ALA A 10 -55.74 17.99 -10.85
N LEU A 11 -55.60 17.45 -9.64
CA LEU A 11 -54.33 17.40 -8.92
C LEU A 11 -53.36 16.67 -9.85
N ARG A 12 -52.55 17.43 -10.60
CA ARG A 12 -51.41 16.89 -11.34
C ARG A 12 -50.49 16.30 -10.28
N ALA A 13 -50.54 14.98 -10.14
CA ALA A 13 -49.62 14.26 -9.27
C ALA A 13 -48.20 14.75 -9.59
N PRO A 14 -47.41 15.23 -8.61
CA PRO A 14 -46.12 15.83 -8.85
C PRO A 14 -45.09 14.75 -9.22
N ARG A 15 -45.24 14.16 -10.41
CA ARG A 15 -44.39 13.08 -10.94
C ARG A 15 -42.92 13.47 -10.94
N GLY A 16 -42.61 14.75 -11.15
CA GLY A 16 -41.24 15.28 -11.07
C GLY A 16 -40.63 15.16 -9.67
N TRP A 17 -41.38 15.46 -8.61
CA TRP A 17 -40.92 15.31 -7.23
C TRP A 17 -40.84 13.84 -6.81
N ALA A 18 -41.74 13.00 -7.30
CA ALA A 18 -41.67 11.56 -7.10
C ALA A 18 -40.44 10.94 -7.79
N LEU A 19 -40.14 11.35 -9.03
CA LEU A 19 -38.93 10.93 -9.76
C LEU A 19 -37.65 11.44 -9.09
N ALA A 20 -37.62 12.71 -8.68
CA ALA A 20 -36.49 13.26 -7.95
C ALA A 20 -36.27 12.54 -6.60
N GLY A 21 -37.35 12.29 -5.84
CA GLY A 21 -37.29 11.53 -4.60
C GLY A 21 -36.81 10.09 -4.81
N ALA A 22 -37.30 9.41 -5.85
CA ALA A 22 -36.86 8.07 -6.20
C ALA A 22 -35.38 8.03 -6.61
N LEU A 23 -34.92 9.02 -7.38
CA LEU A 23 -33.52 9.11 -7.82
C LEU A 23 -32.59 9.44 -6.65
N CYS A 24 -32.96 10.40 -5.80
CA CYS A 24 -32.25 10.70 -4.57
C CYS A 24 -32.22 9.50 -3.61
N GLY A 25 -33.34 8.79 -3.44
CA GLY A 25 -33.42 7.58 -2.62
C GLY A 25 -32.53 6.46 -3.16
N LEU A 26 -32.50 6.28 -4.48
CA LEU A 26 -31.62 5.30 -5.13
C LEU A 26 -30.14 5.65 -4.92
N VAL A 27 -29.75 6.91 -5.10
CA VAL A 27 -28.38 7.38 -4.85
C VAL A 27 -27.99 7.23 -3.38
N ALA A 28 -28.86 7.64 -2.46
CA ALA A 28 -28.60 7.50 -1.03
C ALA A 28 -28.42 6.02 -0.65
N THR A 29 -29.28 5.15 -1.17
CA THR A 29 -29.21 3.71 -0.90
C THR A 29 -27.94 3.09 -1.47
N THR A 30 -27.54 3.45 -2.70
CA THR A 30 -26.29 2.92 -3.29
C THR A 30 -25.05 3.41 -2.58
N VAL A 31 -25.04 4.64 -2.04
CA VAL A 31 -23.93 5.14 -1.22
C VAL A 31 -23.88 4.42 0.13
N VAL A 32 -25.01 4.33 0.85
CA VAL A 32 -25.08 3.69 2.16
C VAL A 32 -24.74 2.19 2.08
N TRP A 33 -25.19 1.52 1.02
CA TRP A 33 -24.96 0.09 0.78
C TRP A 33 -23.92 -0.17 -0.31
N ALA A 34 -22.98 0.76 -0.49
CA ALA A 34 -21.93 0.64 -1.51
C ALA A 34 -21.21 -0.70 -1.38
N PRO A 35 -21.19 -1.57 -2.42
CA PRO A 35 -20.59 -2.89 -2.32
C PRO A 35 -19.08 -2.84 -2.10
N ALA A 36 -18.54 -3.78 -1.31
CA ALA A 36 -17.10 -3.97 -1.13
C ALA A 36 -16.33 -4.13 -2.46
N ALA A 37 -17.00 -4.65 -3.50
CA ALA A 37 -16.45 -4.79 -4.84
C ALA A 37 -16.02 -3.46 -5.48
N TRP A 38 -16.59 -2.33 -5.08
CA TRP A 38 -16.17 -1.02 -5.58
C TRP A 38 -14.79 -0.64 -5.06
N LEU A 39 -14.50 -0.91 -3.78
CA LEU A 39 -13.15 -0.75 -3.22
C LEU A 39 -12.16 -1.66 -3.96
N ALA A 40 -12.52 -2.93 -4.16
CA ALA A 40 -11.68 -3.88 -4.86
C ALA A 40 -11.31 -3.42 -6.27
N ARG A 41 -12.28 -2.93 -7.05
CA ARG A 41 -12.03 -2.36 -8.38
C ARG A 41 -11.19 -1.08 -8.35
N GLY A 42 -11.40 -0.23 -7.34
CA GLY A 42 -10.61 0.98 -7.15
C GLY A 42 -9.14 0.69 -6.84
N VAL A 43 -8.88 -0.33 -6.01
CA VAL A 43 -7.51 -0.78 -5.71
C VAL A 43 -6.87 -1.43 -6.93
N ASP A 44 -7.61 -2.29 -7.65
CA ASP A 44 -7.13 -2.92 -8.88
C ASP A 44 -6.73 -1.87 -9.94
N SER A 45 -7.59 -0.88 -10.21
CA SER A 45 -7.29 0.18 -11.17
C SER A 45 -6.17 1.11 -10.71
N ALA A 46 -6.12 1.48 -9.42
CA ALA A 46 -5.09 2.35 -8.88
C ALA A 46 -3.69 1.69 -8.88
N THR A 47 -3.63 0.37 -8.74
CA THR A 47 -2.37 -0.40 -8.69
C THR A 47 -2.03 -1.10 -10.01
N GLN A 48 -2.81 -0.87 -11.07
CA GLN A 48 -2.65 -1.53 -12.38
C GLN A 48 -2.60 -3.07 -12.25
N GLY A 49 -3.43 -3.62 -11.36
CA GLY A 49 -3.50 -5.05 -11.08
C GLY A 49 -2.42 -5.61 -10.16
N GLN A 50 -1.46 -4.82 -9.69
CA GLN A 50 -0.41 -5.32 -8.78
C GLN A 50 -0.95 -5.72 -7.41
N VAL A 51 -2.03 -5.07 -6.96
CA VAL A 51 -2.71 -5.41 -5.71
C VAL A 51 -4.18 -5.70 -6.02
N LEU A 52 -4.62 -6.90 -5.65
CA LEU A 52 -5.99 -7.36 -5.85
C LEU A 52 -6.65 -7.63 -4.51
N LEU A 53 -7.88 -7.15 -4.34
CA LEU A 53 -8.77 -7.54 -3.24
C LEU A 53 -9.73 -8.61 -3.74
N GLN A 54 -9.33 -9.87 -3.60
CA GLN A 54 -10.11 -11.01 -4.10
C GLN A 54 -11.21 -11.41 -3.12
N GLN A 55 -12.32 -11.91 -3.68
CA GLN A 55 -13.50 -12.34 -2.92
C GLN A 55 -13.95 -11.27 -1.88
N PRO A 56 -14.22 -10.02 -2.31
CA PRO A 56 -14.65 -8.98 -1.40
C PRO A 56 -16.02 -9.32 -0.81
N ARG A 57 -16.15 -9.19 0.50
CA ARG A 57 -17.39 -9.41 1.27
C ARG A 57 -17.75 -8.14 2.03
N GLY A 58 -19.06 -7.89 2.19
CA GLY A 58 -19.57 -6.73 2.91
C GLY A 58 -19.70 -5.47 2.03
N THR A 59 -19.51 -4.31 2.64
CA THR A 59 -19.66 -2.99 2.00
C THR A 59 -18.33 -2.26 1.87
N LEU A 60 -18.35 -1.14 1.15
CA LEU A 60 -17.26 -0.16 1.10
C LEU A 60 -16.90 0.33 2.51
N TRP A 61 -17.90 0.42 3.40
CA TRP A 61 -17.77 0.92 4.77
C TRP A 61 -17.22 -0.12 5.73
N ASN A 62 -17.72 -1.36 5.67
CA ASN A 62 -17.24 -2.44 6.54
C ASN A 62 -17.19 -3.72 5.70
N GLY A 63 -16.00 -4.22 5.44
CA GLY A 63 -15.81 -5.36 4.55
C GLY A 63 -14.51 -6.10 4.78
N SER A 64 -14.35 -7.20 4.04
CA SER A 64 -13.13 -8.02 4.06
C SER A 64 -12.84 -8.62 2.69
N ALA A 65 -11.57 -8.86 2.40
CA ALA A 65 -11.11 -9.49 1.17
C ALA A 65 -9.80 -10.25 1.40
N SER A 66 -9.47 -11.18 0.51
CA SER A 66 -8.12 -11.74 0.45
C SER A 66 -7.23 -10.75 -0.31
N LEU A 67 -6.19 -10.25 0.36
CA LEU A 67 -5.20 -9.37 -0.25
C LEU A 67 -4.21 -10.22 -1.06
N VAL A 68 -4.09 -9.95 -2.35
CA VAL A 68 -3.22 -10.69 -3.26
C VAL A 68 -2.31 -9.74 -4.00
N PHE A 69 -1.01 -9.99 -3.94
CA PHE A 69 0.00 -9.30 -4.76
C PHE A 69 0.20 -10.06 -6.07
N THR A 70 0.26 -9.34 -7.18
CA THR A 70 0.48 -9.89 -8.52
C THR A 70 1.51 -9.08 -9.30
N GLY A 71 2.06 -9.68 -10.37
CA GLY A 71 2.99 -9.01 -11.29
C GLY A 71 2.34 -7.98 -12.21
N GLY A 72 1.07 -7.62 -11.98
CA GLY A 72 0.29 -6.70 -12.81
C GLY A 72 -0.54 -7.41 -13.90
N ALA A 73 -1.14 -6.60 -14.77
CA ALA A 73 -2.04 -7.10 -15.82
C ALA A 73 -1.38 -8.16 -16.71
N GLY A 74 -1.99 -9.34 -16.77
CA GLY A 74 -1.50 -10.48 -17.57
C GLY A 74 -0.51 -11.41 -16.86
N SER A 75 -0.03 -11.06 -15.66
CA SER A 75 0.82 -11.94 -14.87
C SER A 75 0.03 -13.08 -14.22
N ARG A 76 0.66 -14.25 -14.13
CA ARG A 76 0.13 -15.42 -13.42
C ARG A 76 0.68 -15.52 -11.99
N ASP A 77 1.70 -14.73 -11.66
CA ASP A 77 2.30 -14.69 -10.34
C ASP A 77 1.31 -14.07 -9.35
N ARG A 78 1.00 -14.81 -8.29
CA ARG A 78 0.03 -14.39 -7.27
C ARG A 78 0.46 -14.91 -5.92
N THR A 79 0.59 -14.00 -4.96
CA THR A 79 0.82 -14.36 -3.57
C THR A 79 -0.23 -13.69 -2.70
N ALA A 80 -1.01 -14.53 -2.03
CA ALA A 80 -2.08 -14.09 -1.13
C ALA A 80 -1.56 -13.96 0.31
N LEU A 81 -2.13 -13.00 1.03
CA LEU A 81 -1.98 -12.88 2.47
C LEU A 81 -2.58 -14.12 3.16
N PRO A 82 -1.94 -14.67 4.21
CA PRO A 82 -2.45 -15.86 4.90
C PRO A 82 -3.86 -15.70 5.47
N THR A 83 -4.18 -14.50 5.94
CA THR A 83 -5.48 -14.15 6.53
C THR A 83 -6.13 -13.04 5.70
N ARG A 84 -7.45 -12.88 5.84
CA ARG A 84 -8.17 -11.82 5.13
C ARG A 84 -7.77 -10.45 5.67
N LEU A 85 -7.77 -9.47 4.78
CA LEU A 85 -7.71 -8.05 5.14
C LEU A 85 -9.14 -7.57 5.37
N GLU A 86 -9.38 -7.06 6.56
CA GLU A 86 -10.62 -6.41 6.96
C GLU A 86 -10.41 -4.90 6.96
N TRP A 87 -11.44 -4.17 6.53
CA TRP A 87 -11.43 -2.71 6.58
C TRP A 87 -12.69 -2.16 7.21
N THR A 88 -12.54 -1.00 7.84
CA THR A 88 -13.63 -0.17 8.32
C THR A 88 -13.37 1.27 7.92
N LEU A 89 -14.19 1.80 7.01
CA LEU A 89 -14.19 3.18 6.55
C LEU A 89 -15.34 3.93 7.24
N ARG A 90 -15.00 4.95 8.01
CA ARG A 90 -15.94 5.82 8.71
C ARG A 90 -15.81 7.26 8.17
N PRO A 91 -16.80 7.78 7.44
CA PRO A 91 -16.80 9.19 7.07
C PRO A 91 -16.95 10.05 8.33
N ARG A 92 -16.30 11.21 8.33
CA ARG A 92 -16.35 12.24 9.38
C ARG A 92 -16.62 13.59 8.71
N LEU A 93 -17.01 14.59 9.50
CA LEU A 93 -17.25 15.94 8.96
C LEU A 93 -15.98 16.58 8.39
N ASP A 94 -14.84 16.27 9.00
CA ASP A 94 -13.50 16.76 8.67
C ASP A 94 -12.72 15.84 7.73
N GLY A 95 -13.31 14.73 7.27
CA GLY A 95 -12.64 13.78 6.40
C GLY A 95 -13.16 12.35 6.52
N ALA A 96 -12.26 11.37 6.55
CA ALA A 96 -12.60 9.98 6.76
C ALA A 96 -11.55 9.28 7.62
N ARG A 97 -11.96 8.24 8.33
CA ARG A 97 -11.07 7.33 9.05
C ARG A 97 -11.15 5.95 8.41
N ILE A 98 -10.01 5.38 8.09
CA ILE A 98 -9.87 4.02 7.58
C ILE A 98 -9.13 3.22 8.64
N GLN A 99 -9.67 2.07 9.01
CA GLN A 99 -9.01 1.10 9.86
C GLN A 99 -8.81 -0.18 9.06
N LEU A 100 -7.58 -0.69 9.04
CA LEU A 100 -7.20 -1.93 8.37
C LEU A 100 -6.74 -2.95 9.41
N ARG A 101 -7.21 -4.19 9.27
CA ARG A 101 -6.86 -5.29 10.16
C ARG A 101 -6.63 -6.57 9.38
N SER A 102 -5.62 -7.34 9.76
CA SER A 102 -5.36 -8.69 9.30
C SER A 102 -4.72 -9.48 10.44
N GLU A 103 -5.28 -10.65 10.75
CA GLU A 103 -4.85 -11.47 11.89
C GLU A 103 -3.37 -11.90 11.82
N CYS A 104 -2.86 -12.22 10.62
CA CYS A 104 -1.47 -12.61 10.45
C CYS A 104 -0.48 -11.47 10.69
N CYS A 105 -0.90 -10.23 10.41
CA CYS A 105 0.03 -9.24 9.92
C CYS A 105 -0.10 -7.85 10.55
N THR A 106 -1.22 -7.56 11.19
CA THR A 106 -1.42 -6.30 11.92
C THR A 106 -1.84 -6.64 13.35
N PRO A 107 -0.88 -6.82 14.29
CA PRO A 107 -1.19 -7.11 15.68
C PRO A 107 -2.12 -6.07 16.30
N THR A 108 -1.89 -4.80 15.95
CA THR A 108 -2.81 -3.69 16.17
C THR A 108 -3.38 -3.24 14.82
N PRO A 109 -4.66 -2.82 14.77
CA PRO A 109 -5.23 -2.27 13.54
C PRO A 109 -4.48 -1.02 13.10
N VAL A 110 -4.18 -0.93 11.81
CA VAL A 110 -3.60 0.28 11.21
C VAL A 110 -4.71 1.30 11.01
N VAL A 111 -4.55 2.49 11.56
CA VAL A 111 -5.55 3.57 11.44
C VAL A 111 -4.97 4.69 10.58
N LEU A 112 -5.75 5.11 9.58
CA LEU A 112 -5.44 6.20 8.66
C LEU A 112 -6.56 7.23 8.71
N ASP A 113 -6.20 8.49 8.91
CA ASP A 113 -7.13 9.62 8.82
C ASP A 113 -6.89 10.37 7.50
N LEU A 114 -7.88 10.35 6.62
CA LEU A 114 -7.90 11.11 5.37
C LEU A 114 -8.59 12.45 5.60
N LEU A 115 -7.85 13.54 5.47
CA LEU A 115 -8.29 14.89 5.70
C LEU A 115 -8.23 15.67 4.37
N PRO A 116 -9.37 16.00 3.75
CA PRO A 116 -9.38 16.91 2.61
C PRO A 116 -8.84 18.28 3.05
N ARG A 117 -7.97 18.86 2.21
CA ARG A 117 -7.42 20.20 2.39
C ARG A 117 -7.80 21.04 1.18
N TRP A 118 -7.86 22.36 1.35
CA TRP A 118 -8.21 23.28 0.25
C TRP A 118 -7.32 23.10 -0.99
N GLN A 119 -6.04 22.79 -0.81
CA GLN A 119 -5.07 22.62 -1.91
C GLN A 119 -4.59 21.18 -2.07
N GLY A 120 -5.28 20.20 -1.50
CA GLY A 120 -4.76 18.84 -1.50
C GLY A 120 -5.50 17.83 -0.64
N LEU A 121 -4.85 16.70 -0.42
CA LEU A 121 -5.31 15.65 0.47
C LEU A 121 -4.20 15.35 1.48
N SER A 122 -4.53 15.30 2.76
CA SER A 122 -3.60 14.84 3.79
C SER A 122 -4.05 13.49 4.33
N ALA A 123 -3.15 12.53 4.39
CA ALA A 123 -3.36 11.22 4.97
C ALA A 123 -2.43 11.07 6.18
N VAL A 124 -3.01 10.96 7.37
CA VAL A 124 -2.26 10.79 8.63
C VAL A 124 -2.34 9.32 9.02
N VAL A 125 -1.19 8.63 9.00
CA VAL A 125 -1.06 7.24 9.43
C VAL A 125 -0.71 7.28 10.91
N HIS A 126 -1.55 6.69 11.76
CA HIS A 126 -1.27 6.56 13.18
C HIS A 126 -0.09 5.63 13.40
N ASP A 127 0.59 5.79 14.53
CA ASP A 127 1.75 4.96 14.88
C ASP A 127 1.33 3.49 14.88
N SER A 128 2.06 2.70 14.09
CA SER A 128 1.71 1.31 13.84
C SER A 128 2.96 0.46 13.71
N ASP A 129 2.81 -0.82 14.03
CA ASP A 129 3.85 -1.84 13.88
C ASP A 129 3.20 -3.08 13.30
N THR A 130 3.54 -3.37 12.05
CA THR A 130 2.93 -4.44 11.25
C THR A 130 3.99 -5.42 10.80
N ARG A 131 3.61 -6.68 10.60
CA ARG A 131 4.51 -7.77 10.26
C ARG A 131 3.98 -8.52 9.06
N TRP A 132 4.75 -8.62 7.99
CA TRP A 132 4.31 -9.20 6.72
C TRP A 132 5.27 -10.32 6.33
N PRO A 133 4.79 -11.46 5.81
CA PRO A 133 5.68 -12.46 5.25
C PRO A 133 6.39 -11.91 4.01
N ALA A 134 7.72 -11.99 3.97
CA ALA A 134 8.52 -11.48 2.85
C ALA A 134 8.16 -12.16 1.52
N SER A 135 7.63 -13.39 1.59
CA SER A 135 7.15 -14.14 0.44
C SER A 135 6.04 -13.41 -0.34
N LEU A 136 5.32 -12.44 0.26
CA LEU A 136 4.34 -11.62 -0.47
C LEU A 136 4.97 -10.87 -1.64
N LEU A 137 6.24 -10.46 -1.50
CA LEU A 137 6.96 -9.75 -2.55
C LEU A 137 7.11 -10.59 -3.82
N SER A 138 7.20 -11.92 -3.70
CA SER A 138 7.24 -12.83 -4.88
C SER A 138 6.05 -12.64 -5.81
N GLY A 139 4.90 -12.24 -5.25
CA GLY A 139 3.69 -11.97 -6.01
C GLY A 139 3.85 -10.81 -6.97
N LEU A 140 4.69 -9.82 -6.68
CA LEU A 140 4.90 -8.61 -7.50
C LEU A 140 5.62 -8.88 -8.84
N GLY A 141 5.91 -10.14 -9.18
CA GLY A 141 6.59 -10.52 -10.41
C GLY A 141 8.09 -10.24 -10.37
N THR A 142 8.73 -10.08 -11.53
CA THR A 142 10.17 -9.83 -11.62
C THR A 142 10.53 -8.41 -11.14
N PRO A 143 11.59 -8.23 -10.34
CA PRO A 143 12.62 -9.22 -9.97
C PRO A 143 12.30 -10.05 -8.72
N TRP A 144 11.25 -9.70 -7.97
CA TRP A 144 10.95 -10.27 -6.65
C TRP A 144 10.67 -11.78 -6.67
N ASN A 145 9.96 -12.26 -7.70
CA ASN A 145 9.71 -13.68 -7.90
C ASN A 145 11.01 -14.47 -8.08
N THR A 146 11.95 -13.95 -8.89
CA THR A 146 13.24 -14.60 -9.13
C THR A 146 14.11 -14.69 -7.88
N VAL A 147 14.08 -13.65 -7.03
CA VAL A 147 14.83 -13.63 -5.78
C VAL A 147 14.16 -14.53 -4.73
N ASP A 148 12.84 -14.69 -4.77
CA ASP A 148 12.01 -15.41 -3.79
C ASP A 148 12.46 -15.14 -2.35
N LEU A 149 12.31 -13.88 -1.92
CA LEU A 149 12.69 -13.47 -0.58
C LEU A 149 11.78 -14.12 0.45
N GLN A 150 12.39 -14.82 1.40
CA GLN A 150 11.74 -15.41 2.55
C GLN A 150 12.23 -14.74 3.84
N GLY A 151 11.44 -14.84 4.90
CA GLY A 151 11.66 -14.14 6.17
C GLY A 151 10.46 -13.29 6.55
N GLN A 152 10.67 -12.35 7.47
CA GLN A 152 9.62 -11.49 7.99
C GLN A 152 9.95 -10.01 7.75
N LEU A 153 9.01 -9.27 7.17
CA LEU A 153 9.08 -7.83 7.04
C LEU A 153 8.35 -7.20 8.22
N ARG A 154 8.97 -6.28 8.95
CA ARG A 154 8.32 -5.48 9.98
C ARG A 154 8.29 -4.03 9.53
N LEU A 155 7.12 -3.43 9.47
CA LEU A 155 6.93 -2.04 9.08
C LEU A 155 6.41 -1.28 10.29
N ALA A 156 7.20 -0.33 10.77
CA ALA A 156 6.84 0.59 11.83
C ALA A 156 6.72 2.02 11.29
N THR A 157 5.66 2.72 11.68
CA THR A 157 5.43 4.13 11.31
C THR A 157 5.37 4.98 12.57
N GLN A 158 5.97 6.17 12.53
CA GLN A 158 5.91 7.14 13.63
C GLN A 158 5.59 8.53 13.08
N ALA A 159 4.48 9.11 13.52
CA ALA A 159 3.98 10.41 13.10
C ALA A 159 3.94 10.59 11.57
N LEU A 160 3.62 9.52 10.84
CA LEU A 160 3.68 9.53 9.38
C LEU A 160 2.50 10.30 8.79
N GLN A 161 2.80 11.39 8.08
CA GLN A 161 1.81 12.20 7.40
C GLN A 161 2.18 12.36 5.93
N LEU A 162 1.28 11.98 5.04
CA LEU A 162 1.41 12.15 3.59
C LEU A 162 0.51 13.30 3.15
N GLN A 163 1.03 14.22 2.35
CA GLN A 163 0.29 15.35 1.81
C GLN A 163 0.45 15.37 0.30
N LEU A 164 -0.65 15.30 -0.43
CA LEU A 164 -0.70 15.49 -1.88
C LEU A 164 -1.12 16.92 -2.17
N LEU A 165 -0.23 17.73 -2.77
CA LEU A 165 -0.56 19.07 -3.22
C LEU A 165 -1.02 19.05 -4.68
N TRP A 166 -2.27 19.45 -4.95
CA TRP A 166 -2.85 19.35 -6.29
C TRP A 166 -2.16 20.26 -7.32
N GLN A 167 -1.76 21.47 -6.93
CA GLN A 167 -1.17 22.46 -7.84
C GLN A 167 0.18 22.01 -8.42
N SER A 168 0.97 21.31 -7.62
CA SER A 168 2.30 20.86 -8.01
C SER A 168 2.34 19.38 -8.37
N GLY A 169 1.27 18.62 -8.08
CA GLY A 169 1.23 17.16 -8.16
C GLY A 169 2.29 16.49 -7.29
N ARG A 170 2.80 17.19 -6.26
CA ARG A 170 3.89 16.71 -5.42
C ARG A 170 3.34 16.04 -4.17
N TRP A 171 4.01 14.97 -3.79
CA TRP A 171 3.84 14.33 -2.50
C TRP A 171 4.86 14.91 -1.52
N ARG A 172 4.39 15.29 -0.35
CA ARG A 172 5.23 15.59 0.81
C ARG A 172 4.95 14.54 1.87
N SER A 173 6.00 14.00 2.48
CA SER A 173 5.87 13.06 3.59
C SER A 173 6.56 13.63 4.81
N GLU A 174 5.93 13.56 5.97
CA GLU A 174 6.50 13.93 7.27
C GLU A 174 6.48 12.72 8.20
N GLY A 175 7.28 12.75 9.26
CA GLY A 175 7.44 11.63 10.19
C GLY A 175 8.51 10.63 9.77
N SER A 176 8.47 9.43 10.33
CA SER A 176 9.43 8.36 10.00
C SER A 176 8.76 7.03 9.74
N THR A 177 9.38 6.23 8.87
CA THR A 177 8.96 4.87 8.56
C THR A 177 10.18 3.97 8.62
N ARG A 178 10.11 2.90 9.40
CA ARG A 178 11.16 1.89 9.51
C ARG A 178 10.66 0.58 8.94
N LEU A 179 11.36 0.07 7.94
CA LEU A 179 11.15 -1.26 7.38
C LEU A 179 12.32 -2.15 7.79
N GLU A 180 12.04 -3.19 8.57
CA GLU A 180 13.02 -4.22 8.92
C GLU A 180 12.71 -5.49 8.13
N ALA A 181 13.71 -6.04 7.47
CA ALA A 181 13.63 -7.36 6.85
C ALA A 181 14.42 -8.33 7.72
N LEU A 182 13.73 -9.19 8.45
CA LEU A 182 14.28 -10.06 9.48
C LEU A 182 14.48 -11.48 8.94
N ALA A 183 15.64 -12.07 9.27
CA ALA A 183 16.03 -13.42 8.87
C ALA A 183 15.80 -13.70 7.38
N VAL A 184 16.21 -12.75 6.54
CA VAL A 184 16.00 -12.80 5.10
C VAL A 184 16.77 -13.96 4.51
N SER A 185 16.14 -14.71 3.61
CA SER A 185 16.78 -15.71 2.77
C SER A 185 16.26 -15.61 1.34
N SER A 186 17.00 -16.15 0.39
CA SER A 186 16.66 -16.14 -1.05
C SER A 186 16.93 -17.51 -1.65
N ARG A 187 16.15 -17.91 -2.66
CA ARG A 187 16.45 -19.13 -3.43
C ARG A 187 17.77 -19.06 -4.18
N LEU A 188 18.28 -17.86 -4.44
CA LEU A 188 19.53 -17.64 -5.16
C LEU A 188 20.79 -17.90 -4.31
N SER A 189 20.63 -18.18 -3.01
CA SER A 189 21.74 -18.49 -2.11
C SER A 189 21.46 -19.75 -1.28
N PRO A 190 22.46 -20.62 -1.06
CA PRO A 190 22.34 -21.71 -0.11
C PRO A 190 22.33 -21.22 1.35
N LEU A 191 22.75 -19.98 1.62
CA LEU A 191 22.82 -19.43 2.98
C LEU A 191 21.42 -19.05 3.48
N ARG A 192 21.04 -19.62 4.64
CA ARG A 192 19.78 -19.36 5.30
C ARG A 192 20.02 -19.16 6.80
N PRO A 193 19.81 -17.95 7.36
CA PRO A 193 19.49 -16.69 6.67
C PRO A 193 20.72 -16.03 6.00
N LEU A 194 20.48 -15.14 5.05
CA LEU A 194 21.47 -14.19 4.51
C LEU A 194 21.82 -13.11 5.53
N GLY A 195 20.79 -12.60 6.21
CA GLY A 195 20.92 -11.55 7.21
C GLY A 195 19.60 -10.90 7.58
N SER A 196 19.67 -9.91 8.46
CA SER A 196 18.58 -9.01 8.81
C SER A 196 18.98 -7.58 8.51
N TYR A 197 18.07 -6.81 7.94
CA TYR A 197 18.32 -5.47 7.40
C TYR A 197 17.31 -4.48 7.93
N ARG A 198 17.71 -3.21 8.01
CA ARG A 198 16.84 -2.09 8.38
C ARG A 198 16.97 -0.98 7.36
N LEU A 199 15.82 -0.54 6.87
CA LEU A 199 15.66 0.63 6.04
C LEU A 199 14.88 1.67 6.85
N ASP A 200 15.55 2.74 7.25
CA ASP A 200 14.94 3.90 7.89
C ASP A 200 14.63 4.94 6.82
N ILE A 201 13.39 5.43 6.79
CA ILE A 201 12.90 6.46 5.87
C ILE A 201 12.46 7.65 6.73
N LEU A 202 13.12 8.78 6.55
CA LEU A 202 12.80 10.04 7.22
C LEU A 202 12.08 10.95 6.24
N GLY A 203 10.85 11.33 6.61
CA GLY A 203 10.08 12.33 5.89
C GLY A 203 10.72 13.72 5.98
N GLY A 204 10.32 14.59 5.06
CA GLY A 204 10.77 15.96 4.88
C GLY A 204 10.42 16.42 3.47
N ASP A 205 10.98 17.55 3.06
CA ASP A 205 10.82 18.06 1.68
C ASP A 205 11.51 17.15 0.65
N SER A 206 12.61 16.51 1.06
CA SER A 206 13.32 15.48 0.31
C SER A 206 13.49 14.26 1.21
N PRO A 207 12.56 13.28 1.16
CA PRO A 207 12.60 12.12 2.05
C PRO A 207 13.92 11.36 1.92
N GLN A 208 14.57 11.09 3.06
CA GLN A 208 15.87 10.43 3.13
C GLN A 208 15.70 8.95 3.47
N LEU A 209 16.55 8.10 2.90
CA LEU A 209 16.59 6.67 3.17
C LEU A 209 17.96 6.30 3.70
N GLN A 210 17.99 5.42 4.68
CA GLN A 210 19.21 4.81 5.18
C GLN A 210 19.03 3.31 5.30
N LEU A 211 19.83 2.55 4.55
CA LEU A 211 19.87 1.10 4.59
C LEU A 211 21.06 0.65 5.46
N SER A 212 20.81 -0.26 6.39
CA SER A 212 21.82 -0.84 7.27
C SER A 212 21.60 -2.33 7.50
N THR A 213 22.68 -3.05 7.78
CA THR A 213 22.62 -4.45 8.19
C THR A 213 22.55 -4.54 9.71
N LEU A 214 21.54 -5.25 10.21
CA LEU A 214 21.43 -5.59 11.62
C LEU A 214 22.33 -6.79 11.94
N THR A 215 22.19 -7.87 11.17
CA THR A 215 22.94 -9.12 11.35
C THR A 215 23.11 -9.86 10.03
N GLY A 216 24.04 -10.81 9.94
CA GLY A 216 24.19 -11.70 8.78
C GLY A 216 25.52 -11.57 8.03
N ASP A 217 25.72 -12.52 7.12
CA ASP A 217 26.92 -12.65 6.29
C ASP A 217 26.89 -11.73 5.08
N LEU A 218 25.71 -11.47 4.52
CA LEU A 218 25.55 -10.44 3.50
C LEU A 218 25.36 -9.08 4.17
N ARG A 219 26.36 -8.21 4.03
CA ARG A 219 26.37 -6.83 4.54
C ARG A 219 25.88 -5.88 3.45
N LEU A 220 24.74 -5.25 3.71
CA LEU A 220 24.15 -4.16 2.95
C LEU A 220 24.23 -2.85 3.73
N SER A 221 24.69 -1.80 3.07
CA SER A 221 24.64 -0.43 3.58
C SER A 221 24.31 0.52 2.43
N GLY A 222 23.69 1.65 2.72
CA GLY A 222 23.41 2.65 1.70
C GLY A 222 22.59 3.81 2.19
N GLN A 223 22.49 4.82 1.36
CA GLN A 223 21.73 6.03 1.61
C GLN A 223 21.07 6.50 0.32
N GLY A 224 19.93 7.15 0.46
CA GLY A 224 19.23 7.72 -0.68
C GLY A 224 18.40 8.92 -0.30
N GLN A 225 17.94 9.63 -1.33
CA GLN A 225 17.04 10.76 -1.18
C GLN A 225 16.07 10.79 -2.35
N TRP A 226 14.82 11.14 -2.06
CA TRP A 226 13.85 11.49 -3.10
C TRP A 226 14.03 12.95 -3.51
N VAL A 227 14.19 13.16 -4.82
CA VAL A 227 14.24 14.50 -5.43
C VAL A 227 13.13 14.57 -6.48
N GLY A 228 12.05 15.30 -6.15
CA GLY A 228 10.85 15.31 -6.97
C GLY A 228 10.17 13.95 -7.02
N GLN A 229 10.14 13.32 -8.20
CA GLN A 229 9.56 11.98 -8.40
C GLN A 229 10.61 10.87 -8.56
N ARG A 230 11.91 11.20 -8.52
CA ARG A 230 13.01 10.24 -8.68
C ARG A 230 13.66 9.91 -7.35
N LEU A 231 14.01 8.64 -7.17
CA LEU A 231 14.79 8.15 -6.05
C LEU A 231 16.26 8.06 -6.47
N HIS A 232 17.10 8.86 -5.83
CA HIS A 232 18.55 8.71 -5.95
C HIS A 232 19.06 7.90 -4.76
N PHE A 233 19.54 6.70 -5.01
CA PHE A 233 20.03 5.79 -3.98
C PHE A 233 21.44 5.31 -4.33
N GLN A 234 22.31 5.25 -3.33
CA GLN A 234 23.65 4.72 -3.41
C GLN A 234 23.90 3.78 -2.23
N GLY A 235 24.29 2.55 -2.52
CA GLY A 235 24.61 1.56 -1.51
C GLY A 235 25.73 0.64 -1.94
N GLU A 236 26.23 -0.12 -0.98
CA GLU A 236 27.20 -1.18 -1.17
C GLU A 236 26.66 -2.48 -0.57
N ALA A 237 26.93 -3.58 -1.28
CA ALA A 237 26.74 -4.94 -0.81
C ALA A 237 28.11 -5.62 -0.71
N SER A 238 28.36 -6.30 0.39
CA SER A 238 29.57 -7.09 0.61
C SER A 238 29.24 -8.35 1.39
N ALA A 239 30.14 -9.32 1.36
CA ALA A 239 30.04 -10.55 2.13
C ALA A 239 31.02 -10.52 3.31
N SER A 240 30.72 -11.27 4.36
CA SER A 240 31.70 -11.60 5.39
C SER A 240 32.87 -12.39 4.77
N PRO A 241 34.11 -12.24 5.29
CA PRO A 241 35.28 -12.92 4.75
C PRO A 241 35.09 -14.45 4.63
N GLU A 242 34.37 -15.05 5.56
CA GLU A 242 34.13 -16.50 5.63
C GLU A 242 33.17 -16.99 4.53
N ARG A 243 32.37 -16.09 3.94
CA ARG A 243 31.29 -16.42 2.99
C ARG A 243 31.39 -15.71 1.63
N GLU A 244 32.53 -15.08 1.32
CA GLU A 244 32.72 -14.34 0.08
C GLU A 244 32.46 -15.19 -1.18
N THR A 245 33.00 -16.42 -1.23
CA THR A 245 32.81 -17.31 -2.38
C THR A 245 31.35 -17.75 -2.54
N ALA A 246 30.66 -18.02 -1.42
CA ALA A 246 29.26 -18.46 -1.42
C ALA A 246 28.29 -17.35 -1.85
N LEU A 247 28.65 -16.09 -1.61
CA LEU A 247 27.82 -14.92 -1.92
C LEU A 247 28.23 -14.22 -3.23
N SER A 248 29.33 -14.64 -3.87
CA SER A 248 29.85 -14.00 -5.08
C SER A 248 28.83 -13.90 -6.22
N ASN A 249 28.06 -14.96 -6.46
CA ASN A 249 27.01 -14.97 -7.48
C ASN A 249 25.87 -13.99 -7.16
N LEU A 250 25.48 -13.88 -5.89
CA LEU A 250 24.44 -12.94 -5.46
C LEU A 250 24.91 -11.48 -5.61
N LEU A 251 26.16 -11.20 -5.23
CA LEU A 251 26.75 -9.86 -5.35
C LEU A 251 26.82 -9.38 -6.81
N ASN A 252 27.02 -10.30 -7.77
CA ASN A 252 26.97 -9.98 -9.20
C ASN A 252 25.57 -9.55 -9.68
N ILE A 253 24.51 -10.07 -9.07
CA ILE A 253 23.13 -9.76 -9.45
C ILE A 253 22.67 -8.43 -8.82
N LEU A 254 23.14 -8.12 -7.60
CA LEU A 254 22.71 -6.94 -6.85
C LEU A 254 23.22 -5.61 -7.43
N GLY A 255 24.38 -5.62 -8.10
CA GLY A 255 25.00 -4.38 -8.55
C GLY A 255 26.29 -4.61 -9.34
N ARG A 256 27.00 -3.52 -9.63
CA ARG A 256 28.28 -3.57 -10.34
C ARG A 256 29.40 -3.90 -9.38
N ARG A 257 30.16 -4.97 -9.63
CA ARG A 257 31.29 -5.35 -8.78
C ARG A 257 32.44 -4.34 -8.81
N GLN A 258 32.99 -4.09 -7.62
CA GLN A 258 34.23 -3.36 -7.37
C GLN A 258 35.03 -4.15 -6.32
N GLY A 259 35.87 -5.07 -6.77
CA GLY A 259 36.61 -5.99 -5.90
C GLY A 259 35.65 -6.86 -5.05
N PRO A 260 35.82 -6.94 -3.72
CA PRO A 260 34.96 -7.75 -2.82
C PRO A 260 33.56 -7.13 -2.59
N ARG A 261 33.32 -5.91 -3.07
CA ARG A 261 32.06 -5.18 -2.91
C ARG A 261 31.27 -5.11 -4.21
N SER A 262 29.97 -4.91 -4.10
CA SER A 262 29.07 -4.63 -5.22
C SER A 262 28.35 -3.31 -4.97
N ILE A 263 28.43 -2.39 -5.93
CA ILE A 263 27.83 -1.07 -5.82
C ILE A 263 26.43 -1.10 -6.41
N ILE A 264 25.48 -0.63 -5.61
CA ILE A 264 24.06 -0.52 -5.95
C ILE A 264 23.75 0.96 -6.13
N SER A 265 23.29 1.35 -7.31
CA SER A 265 22.92 2.74 -7.58
C SER A 265 21.63 2.82 -8.39
N PHE A 266 20.69 3.66 -7.95
CA PHE A 266 19.44 3.99 -8.65
C PHE A 266 19.31 5.50 -8.81
N GLY A 267 18.76 5.98 -9.93
CA GLY A 267 18.59 7.41 -10.23
C GLY A 267 17.68 7.69 -11.41
#